data_AF-A0A5B7ESE8-F1
#
_entry.id   AF-A0A5B7ESE8-F1
#
_cell.length_a   1.000
_cell.length_b   1.000
_cell.length_c   1.000
_cell.angle_alpha   90.00
_cell.angle_beta   90.00
_cell.angle_gamma   90.00
#
_symmetry.space_group_name_H-M   'P 1'
#
loop_
_entity.id
_entity.type
_entity.pdbx_description
1 polymer ?
#
loop_
_entity_poly.entity_id
_entity_poly.type
_entity_poly.pdbx_seq_one_letter_code
_entity_poly.pdbx_strand_id
1 'polypeptide(L)'
;MYKIVNGIEKIDKQDLVIEEAGRTRGHAKIRKRQCVKDIGKYSFPHRTVEKWNALNDEVVAAHNVHSFKEKSDKCRYGDRTL
;
A
#
# COMPACT_ATOMS: atom_id res chain seq x y z
N MET A 1 -0.93 5.17 -3.85
CA MET A 1 -0.91 4.49 -2.52
C MET A 1 0.07 5.12 -1.56
N TYR A 2 1.40 5.08 -1.78
CA TYR A 2 2.39 5.67 -0.86
C TYR A 2 2.04 7.09 -0.38
N LYS A 3 1.72 7.99 -1.32
CA LYS A 3 1.32 9.38 -0.99
C LYS A 3 0.04 9.47 -0.15
N ILE A 4 -0.91 8.55 -0.33
CA ILE A 4 -2.18 8.52 0.40
C ILE A 4 -1.95 8.00 1.82
N VAL A 5 -1.20 6.89 1.94
CA VAL A 5 -0.82 6.29 3.23
C VAL A 5 -0.03 7.29 4.08
N ASN A 6 0.96 7.95 3.48
CA ASN A 6 1.79 8.94 4.16
C ASN A 6 1.10 10.31 4.30
N GLY A 7 -0.13 10.48 3.83
CA GLY A 7 -0.90 11.72 3.97
C GLY A 7 -0.38 12.92 3.15
N ILE A 8 0.39 12.66 2.10
CA ILE A 8 0.88 13.66 1.15
C ILE A 8 -0.25 14.10 0.19
N GLU A 9 -1.13 13.17 -0.20
CA GLU A 9 -2.31 13.47 -1.02
C GLU A 9 -3.56 13.58 -0.14
N LYS A 10 -4.42 14.58 -0.42
CA LYS A 10 -5.71 14.81 0.26
C LYS A 10 -6.78 13.80 -0.18
N ILE A 11 -6.51 12.52 0.01
CA ILE A 11 -7.53 11.46 -0.06
C ILE A 11 -7.85 11.08 1.37
N ASP A 12 -9.14 11.01 1.70
CA ASP A 12 -9.58 10.69 3.05
C ASP A 12 -9.10 9.29 3.42
N LYS A 13 -8.15 9.21 4.38
CA LYS A 13 -7.56 7.95 4.84
C LYS A 13 -8.62 7.00 5.40
N GLN A 14 -9.78 7.52 5.80
CA GLN A 14 -10.88 6.73 6.33
C GLN A 14 -11.52 5.82 5.28
N ASP A 15 -11.43 6.15 3.98
CA ASP A 15 -11.95 5.27 2.92
C ASP A 15 -11.03 4.06 2.66
N LEU A 16 -9.81 4.09 3.20
CA LEU A 16 -8.77 3.05 3.07
C LEU A 16 -8.57 2.17 4.31
N VAL A 17 -9.36 2.33 5.39
CA VAL A 17 -9.32 1.55 6.64
C VAL A 17 -7.90 1.28 7.19
N ILE A 18 -7.50 2.26 8.02
CA ILE A 18 -6.67 2.22 9.23
C ILE A 18 -5.87 0.92 9.47
N GLU A 19 -4.54 1.09 9.49
CA GLU A 19 -3.54 0.18 10.08
C GLU A 19 -4.09 -0.55 11.30
N GLU A 20 -4.10 -1.88 11.28
CA GLU A 20 -4.21 -2.61 12.53
C GLU A 20 -2.87 -2.48 13.25
N ALA A 21 -2.81 -1.60 14.27
CA ALA A 21 -1.75 -1.57 15.27
C ALA A 21 -1.83 -2.82 16.19
N GLY A 22 -2.10 -4.00 15.61
CA GLY A 22 -2.21 -5.29 16.25
C GLY A 22 -0.88 -6.02 16.14
N ARG A 23 0.01 -5.77 17.11
CA ARG A 23 1.22 -6.56 17.34
C ARG A 23 0.83 -8.04 17.50
N THR A 24 1.15 -8.85 16.49
CA THR A 24 1.84 -10.15 16.61
C THR A 24 1.94 -10.78 15.23
N ARG A 25 3.19 -10.94 14.74
CA ARG A 25 3.58 -11.65 13.51
C ARG A 25 3.32 -10.93 12.17
N GLY A 26 4.21 -9.97 11.89
CA GLY A 26 4.63 -9.65 10.52
C GLY A 26 3.84 -8.54 9.80
N HIS A 27 4.54 -7.42 9.58
CA HIS A 27 4.29 -6.37 8.58
C HIS A 27 2.98 -5.56 8.71
N ALA A 28 3.07 -4.23 8.55
CA ALA A 28 1.93 -3.32 8.65
C ALA A 28 1.03 -3.44 7.41
N LYS A 29 -0.09 -4.16 7.54
CA LYS A 29 -1.04 -4.41 6.45
C LYS A 29 -2.17 -3.39 6.48
N ILE A 30 -2.57 -2.95 5.29
CA ILE A 30 -3.75 -2.08 5.09
C ILE A 30 -4.96 -2.99 4.88
N ARG A 31 -6.06 -2.73 5.59
CA ARG A 31 -7.31 -3.44 5.38
C ARG A 31 -8.17 -2.64 4.42
N LYS A 32 -8.90 -3.30 3.53
CA LYS A 32 -9.86 -2.62 2.66
C LYS A 32 -11.21 -2.49 3.37
N ARG A 33 -11.90 -1.37 3.18
CA ARG A 33 -13.28 -1.20 3.62
C ARG A 33 -14.17 -2.26 2.96
N GLN A 34 -15.10 -2.83 3.73
CA GLN A 34 -16.14 -3.66 3.14
C GLN A 34 -17.10 -2.80 2.32
N CYS A 35 -17.24 -3.14 1.05
CA CYS A 35 -18.10 -2.44 0.10
C CYS A 35 -19.07 -3.46 -0.52
N VAL A 36 -20.37 -3.19 -0.42
CA VAL A 36 -21.41 -4.07 -1.00
C VAL A 36 -21.67 -3.73 -2.48
N LYS A 37 -21.48 -2.46 -2.86
CA LYS A 37 -21.70 -1.99 -4.23
C LYS A 37 -20.46 -2.19 -5.08
N ASP A 38 -20.67 -2.54 -6.35
CA ASP A 38 -19.60 -2.68 -7.34
C ASP A 38 -18.78 -1.40 -7.51
N ILE A 39 -19.40 -0.23 -7.39
CA ILE A 39 -18.71 1.07 -7.42
C ILE A 39 -17.60 1.12 -6.35
N GLY A 40 -17.88 0.63 -5.14
CA GLY A 40 -16.89 0.57 -4.07
C GLY A 40 -15.84 -0.53 -4.30
N LYS A 41 -16.26 -1.70 -4.81
CA LYS A 41 -15.37 -2.83 -5.11
C LYS A 41 -14.32 -2.50 -6.18
N TYR A 42 -14.73 -1.82 -7.25
CA TYR A 42 -13.85 -1.44 -8.36
C TYR A 42 -13.19 -0.07 -8.18
N SER A 43 -13.41 0.59 -7.04
CA SER A 43 -12.73 1.83 -6.70
C SER A 43 -11.21 1.64 -6.65
N PHE A 44 -10.47 2.69 -6.99
CA PHE A 44 -9.01 2.69 -6.99
C PHE A 44 -8.41 2.24 -5.64
N PRO A 45 -8.86 2.76 -4.47
CA PRO A 45 -8.30 2.37 -3.19
C PRO A 45 -8.51 0.87 -2.93
N HIS A 46 -9.73 0.36 -3.18
CA HIS A 46 -10.07 -1.04 -2.95
C HIS A 46 -9.26 -2.02 -3.82
N ARG A 47 -9.01 -1.67 -5.10
CA ARG A 47 -8.21 -2.49 -6.03
C ARG A 47 -6.71 -2.49 -5.77
N THR A 48 -6.20 -1.47 -5.06
CA THR A 48 -4.75 -1.28 -4.87
C THR A 48 -4.26 -1.79 -3.51
N VAL A 49 -5.16 -2.00 -2.54
CA VAL A 49 -4.81 -2.57 -1.22
C VAL A 49 -4.16 -3.95 -1.32
N GLU A 50 -4.67 -4.85 -2.16
CA GLU A 50 -4.07 -6.19 -2.30
C GLU A 50 -2.66 -6.13 -2.88
N LYS A 51 -2.45 -5.26 -3.88
CA LYS A 51 -1.12 -5.02 -4.47
C LYS A 51 -0.16 -4.40 -3.46
N TRP A 52 -0.67 -3.53 -2.58
CA TRP A 52 0.12 -2.92 -1.51
C TRP A 52 0.56 -3.94 -0.47
N ASN A 53 -0.36 -4.80 -0.01
CA ASN A 53 -0.05 -5.83 1.00
C ASN A 53 0.87 -6.94 0.47
N ALA A 54 1.06 -7.02 -0.84
CA ALA A 54 2.04 -7.90 -1.49
C ALA A 54 3.45 -7.27 -1.59
N LEU A 55 3.63 -6.00 -1.22
CA LEU A 55 4.93 -5.35 -1.21
C LEU A 55 5.74 -5.79 0.01
N ASN A 56 7.06 -5.81 -0.16
CA ASN A 56 8.00 -6.03 0.94
C ASN A 56 8.05 -4.82 1.88
N ASP A 57 8.35 -5.08 3.15
CA ASP A 57 8.43 -4.04 4.18
C ASP A 57 9.49 -2.98 3.88
N GLU A 58 10.60 -3.36 3.27
CA GLU A 58 11.65 -2.40 2.88
C GLU A 58 11.16 -1.39 1.84
N VAL A 59 10.21 -1.80 1.00
CA VAL A 59 9.55 -0.93 0.01
C VAL A 59 8.57 -0.02 0.73
N VAL A 60 7.76 -0.56 1.63
CA VAL A 60 6.74 0.19 2.39
C VAL A 60 7.37 1.20 3.35
N ALA A 61 8.48 0.85 4.00
CA ALA A 61 9.22 1.69 4.95
C ALA A 61 10.13 2.73 4.28
N ALA A 62 10.07 2.88 2.95
CA ALA A 62 10.79 3.93 2.24
C ALA A 62 10.42 5.32 2.79
N HIS A 63 11.41 6.19 3.00
CA HIS A 63 11.20 7.52 3.58
C HIS A 63 10.71 8.55 2.54
N ASN A 64 10.98 8.32 1.25
CA ASN A 64 10.63 9.25 0.19
C ASN A 64 9.99 8.54 -1.02
N VAL A 65 9.17 9.28 -1.78
CA VAL A 65 8.44 8.74 -2.95
C VAL A 65 9.40 8.15 -3.99
N HIS A 66 10.59 8.73 -4.15
CA HIS A 66 11.59 8.30 -5.12
C HIS A 66 12.17 6.92 -4.79
N SER A 67 12.63 6.73 -3.56
CA SER A 67 13.12 5.48 -2.97
C SER A 67 12.03 4.42 -2.94
N PHE A 68 10.78 4.79 -2.66
CA PHE A 68 9.65 3.87 -2.79
C PHE A 68 9.52 3.35 -4.23
N LYS A 69 9.60 4.25 -5.22
CA LYS A 69 9.53 3.87 -6.64
C LYS A 69 10.68 2.95 -7.04
N GLU A 70 11.91 3.32 -6.70
CA GLU A 70 13.10 2.52 -7.03
C GLU A 70 13.03 1.11 -6.43
N LYS A 71 12.69 1.01 -5.13
CA LYS A 71 12.54 -0.29 -4.46
C LYS A 71 11.36 -1.09 -4.99
N SER A 72 10.24 -0.44 -5.31
CA SER A 72 9.09 -1.11 -5.90
C SER A 72 9.37 -1.65 -7.30
N ASP A 73 10.16 -0.94 -8.11
CA ASP A 73 10.54 -1.37 -9.45
C ASP A 73 11.53 -2.53 -9.39
N LYS A 74 12.53 -2.46 -8.49
CA LYS A 74 13.46 -3.57 -8.20
C LYS A 74 12.72 -4.84 -7.75
N CYS A 75 11.77 -4.71 -6.82
CA CYS A 75 10.99 -5.83 -6.30
C CYS A 75 10.14 -6.53 -7.39
N ARG A 76 9.80 -5.83 -8.48
CA ARG A 76 8.98 -6.36 -9.58
C ARG A 76 9.80 -7.05 -10.67
N TYR A 77 11.02 -6.60 -10.90
CA TYR A 77 11.88 -7.11 -11.97
C TYR A 77 12.98 -8.06 -11.49
N GLY A 78 13.11 -8.26 -10.18
CA GLY A 78 14.25 -8.96 -9.57
C GLY A 78 15.50 -8.08 -9.64
N ASP A 79 16.50 -8.41 -8.81
CA ASP A 79 17.81 -7.74 -8.87
C ASP A 79 18.39 -8.01 -10.26
N ARG A 80 18.30 -7.01 -11.14
CA ARG A 80 18.81 -7.07 -12.51
C ARG A 80 20.33 -6.83 -12.47
N THR A 81 21.03 -7.60 -11.66
CA THR A 81 22.47 -7.81 -11.82
C THR A 81 22.65 -8.72 -13.02
N LEU A 82 22.88 -8.10 -14.17
CA LEU A 82 23.54 -8.68 -15.34
C LEU A 82 24.83 -7.89 -15.55
#